data_AF-A0A7S4Q625-F1
#
_entry.id   AF-A0A7S4Q625-F1
#
_cell.length_a   1.000
_cell.length_b   1.000
_cell.length_c   1.000
_cell.angle_alpha   90.00
_cell.angle_beta   90.00
_cell.angle_gamma   90.00
#
_symmetry.space_group_name_H-M   'P 1'
#
loop_
_entity.id
_entity.type
_entity.pdbx_description
1 polymer ?
#
loop_
_entity_poly.entity_id
_entity_poly.type
_entity_poly.pdbx_seq_one_letter_code
_entity_poly.pdbx_strand_id
1 'polypeptide(L)'
;APFTNCTPTPGIYFVDKRGAIHELYINAGTDWTWKHLDLAANTDAPAAQDDLSGAVMDGKIKSLYFTDVSGTIRELYIDTGRDSRWHHHTVGEHLPPAHSSLWAMGYDGGKSIFYTSLDVHVHQLYIFKHTDYKWSHCD
;
A
#
# COMPACT_ATOMS: atom_id res chain seq x y z
N ALA A 1 10.58 13.39 -20.28
CA ALA A 1 9.56 14.28 -19.67
C ALA A 1 8.73 13.44 -18.71
N PRO A 2 8.39 13.90 -17.49
CA PRO A 2 7.52 13.11 -16.62
C PRO A 2 6.10 13.17 -17.20
N PHE A 3 5.49 12.01 -17.39
CA PHE A 3 4.27 11.84 -18.15
C PHE A 3 3.04 12.17 -17.29
N THR A 4 2.41 13.32 -17.55
CA THR A 4 1.06 13.63 -17.11
C THR A 4 0.06 12.98 -18.07
N ASN A 5 -0.51 11.84 -17.69
CA ASN A 5 -1.84 11.43 -18.14
C ASN A 5 -2.44 10.49 -17.09
N CYS A 6 -3.30 11.05 -16.25
CA CYS A 6 -4.07 10.33 -15.23
C CYS A 6 -5.22 9.51 -15.85
N THR A 7 -4.91 8.52 -16.68
CA THR A 7 -5.82 7.38 -16.83
C THR A 7 -5.35 6.31 -15.85
N PRO A 8 -6.17 5.89 -14.85
CA PRO A 8 -5.78 4.77 -14.01
C PRO A 8 -5.59 3.56 -14.92
N THR A 9 -4.34 3.15 -15.10
CA THR A 9 -4.03 1.93 -15.81
C THR A 9 -4.24 0.78 -14.84
N PRO A 10 -4.81 -0.35 -15.28
CA PRO A 10 -4.87 -1.53 -14.45
C PRO A 10 -3.46 -1.87 -13.93
N GLY A 11 -3.34 -1.97 -12.62
CA GLY A 11 -2.14 -2.44 -11.93
C GLY A 11 -2.47 -3.75 -11.23
N ILE A 12 -1.62 -4.76 -11.45
CA ILE A 12 -1.66 -6.02 -10.72
C ILE A 12 -0.46 -6.01 -9.78
N TYR A 13 -0.74 -6.21 -8.50
CA TYR A 13 0.27 -6.26 -7.46
C TYR A 13 0.37 -7.69 -6.94
N PHE A 14 1.59 -8.19 -6.81
CA PHE A 14 1.82 -9.55 -6.34
C PHE A 14 3.13 -9.64 -5.56
N VAL A 15 3.19 -10.65 -4.71
CA VAL A 15 4.37 -10.96 -3.89
C VAL A 15 5.03 -12.22 -4.47
N ASP A 16 6.35 -12.18 -4.65
CA ASP A 16 7.10 -13.37 -5.06
C ASP A 16 7.49 -14.26 -3.87
N LYS A 17 8.13 -15.40 -4.14
CA LYS A 17 8.53 -16.36 -3.10
C LYS A 17 9.55 -15.83 -2.09
N ARG A 18 10.19 -14.68 -2.36
CA ARG A 18 11.15 -14.02 -1.47
C ARG A 18 10.49 -12.87 -0.69
N GLY A 19 9.21 -12.63 -0.88
CA GLY A 19 8.49 -11.51 -0.27
C GLY A 19 8.68 -10.19 -1.01
N ALA A 20 9.30 -10.19 -2.20
CA ALA A 20 9.43 -8.96 -2.98
C ALA A 20 8.09 -8.63 -3.65
N ILE A 21 7.74 -7.35 -3.62
CA ILE A 21 6.48 -6.83 -4.13
C ILE A 21 6.70 -6.29 -5.53
N HIS A 22 5.86 -6.71 -6.47
CA HIS A 22 5.96 -6.37 -7.87
C HIS A 22 4.67 -5.72 -8.39
N GLU A 23 4.80 -4.82 -9.37
CA GLU A 23 3.70 -4.24 -10.13
C GLU A 23 3.81 -4.67 -11.60
N LEU A 24 2.76 -5.32 -12.09
CA LEU A 24 2.48 -5.39 -13.53
C LEU A 24 1.51 -4.28 -13.88
N TYR A 25 1.89 -3.40 -14.79
CA TYR A 25 1.06 -2.27 -15.21
C TYR A 25 1.05 -2.12 -16.72
N ILE A 26 -0.02 -1.52 -17.25
CA ILE A 26 -0.09 -1.14 -18.65
C ILE A 26 0.47 0.27 -18.82
N ASN A 27 1.37 0.45 -19.78
CA ASN A 27 1.88 1.77 -20.16
C ASN A 27 0.90 2.46 -21.13
N ALA A 28 -0.26 2.87 -20.59
CA ALA A 28 -1.32 3.46 -21.40
C ALA A 28 -0.93 4.84 -21.95
N GLY A 29 -1.44 5.15 -23.13
CA GLY A 29 -1.10 6.40 -23.83
C GLY A 29 0.30 6.43 -24.46
N THR A 30 1.10 5.36 -24.32
CA THR A 30 2.36 5.18 -25.08
C THR A 30 2.29 3.96 -25.98
N ASP A 31 2.39 2.75 -25.42
CA ASP A 31 2.47 1.51 -26.22
C ASP A 31 1.40 0.46 -25.87
N TRP A 32 0.60 0.70 -24.83
CA TRP A 32 -0.46 -0.24 -24.36
C TRP A 32 0.07 -1.65 -24.04
N THR A 33 1.37 -1.77 -23.74
CA THR A 33 1.97 -3.06 -23.35
C THR A 33 2.08 -3.20 -21.85
N TRP A 34 2.06 -4.44 -21.38
CA TRP A 34 2.39 -4.78 -20.00
C TRP A 34 3.85 -4.51 -19.72
N LYS A 35 4.12 -3.81 -18.63
CA LYS A 35 5.43 -3.56 -18.05
C LYS A 35 5.48 -4.14 -16.65
N HIS A 36 6.69 -4.38 -16.17
CA HIS A 36 6.97 -4.95 -14.87
C HIS A 36 7.87 -4.02 -14.07
N LEU A 37 7.58 -3.85 -12.78
CA LEU A 37 8.38 -3.08 -11.85
C LEU A 37 8.52 -3.84 -10.53
N ASP A 38 9.76 -4.04 -10.07
CA ASP A 38 10.04 -4.49 -8.71
C ASP A 38 9.93 -3.28 -7.78
N LEU A 39 8.94 -3.28 -6.89
CA LEU A 39 8.69 -2.18 -5.96
C LEU A 39 9.61 -2.23 -4.75
N ALA A 40 10.01 -3.43 -4.31
CA ALA A 40 10.86 -3.62 -3.14
C ALA A 40 12.29 -3.09 -3.41
N ALA A 41 12.85 -3.41 -4.58
CA ALA A 41 14.18 -2.95 -4.98
C ALA A 41 14.29 -1.43 -5.14
N ASN A 42 13.16 -0.73 -5.35
CA ASN A 42 13.13 0.72 -5.51
C ASN A 42 12.86 1.49 -4.22
N THR A 43 12.48 0.80 -3.15
CA THR A 43 12.02 1.43 -1.91
C THR A 43 12.82 1.02 -0.67
N ASP A 44 13.65 -0.02 -0.72
CA ASP A 44 14.25 -0.65 0.46
C ASP A 44 13.21 -1.17 1.48
N ALA A 45 11.98 -1.44 1.02
CA ALA A 45 10.93 -1.97 1.87
C ALA A 45 11.26 -3.39 2.36
N PRO A 46 10.84 -3.76 3.59
CA PRO A 46 10.96 -5.13 4.07
C PRO A 46 10.25 -6.15 3.17
N ALA A 47 10.70 -7.39 3.20
CA ALA A 47 10.00 -8.49 2.56
C ALA A 47 8.60 -8.66 3.15
N ALA A 48 7.59 -8.79 2.28
CA ALA A 48 6.25 -9.13 2.67
C ALA A 48 6.18 -10.59 3.14
N GLN A 49 5.48 -10.82 4.25
CA GLN A 49 5.21 -12.16 4.79
C GLN A 49 4.00 -12.80 4.11
N ASP A 50 2.92 -12.02 3.93
CA ASP A 50 1.62 -12.48 3.44
C ASP A 50 1.15 -11.66 2.22
N ASP A 51 -0.10 -11.90 1.81
CA ASP A 51 -0.76 -11.20 0.72
C ASP A 51 -0.89 -9.70 0.98
N LEU A 52 -0.82 -8.93 -0.11
CA LEU A 52 -1.07 -7.50 -0.12
C LEU A 52 -2.56 -7.23 0.08
N SER A 53 -2.86 -6.11 0.74
CA SER A 53 -4.15 -5.46 0.52
C SER A 53 -4.30 -5.02 -0.94
N GLY A 54 -5.55 -4.89 -1.40
CA GLY A 54 -5.82 -4.21 -2.66
C GLY A 54 -5.32 -2.75 -2.64
N ALA A 55 -4.89 -2.24 -3.79
CA ALA A 55 -4.44 -0.86 -3.89
C ALA A 55 -5.58 0.11 -3.58
N VAL A 56 -5.33 1.09 -2.72
CA VAL A 56 -6.30 2.13 -2.34
C VAL A 56 -5.85 3.51 -2.79
N MET A 57 -6.82 4.36 -3.09
CA MET A 57 -6.60 5.75 -3.52
C MET A 57 -7.12 6.72 -2.46
N ASP A 58 -6.31 7.71 -2.09
CA ASP A 58 -6.77 8.96 -1.44
C ASP A 58 -6.26 10.14 -2.28
N GLY A 59 -7.16 10.74 -3.06
CA GLY A 59 -6.80 11.73 -4.06
C GLY A 59 -5.80 11.16 -5.08
N LYS A 60 -4.56 11.67 -5.07
CA LYS A 60 -3.47 11.24 -5.95
C LYS A 60 -2.48 10.27 -5.30
N ILE A 61 -2.71 9.92 -4.02
CA ILE A 61 -1.87 8.97 -3.31
C ILE A 61 -2.43 7.57 -3.52
N LYS A 62 -1.69 6.74 -4.24
CA LYS A 62 -1.94 5.31 -4.36
C LYS A 62 -1.13 4.57 -3.31
N SER A 63 -1.77 3.67 -2.56
CA SER A 63 -1.12 2.91 -1.50
C SER A 63 -1.42 1.42 -1.56
N LEU A 64 -0.45 0.62 -1.13
CA LEU A 64 -0.53 -0.81 -0.90
C LEU A 64 -0.08 -1.08 0.53
N TYR A 65 -0.84 -1.91 1.25
CA TYR A 65 -0.49 -2.35 2.59
C TYR A 65 -0.11 -3.82 2.62
N PHE A 66 0.88 -4.16 3.42
CA PHE A 66 1.36 -5.52 3.63
C PHE A 66 1.91 -5.68 5.05
N THR A 67 2.09 -6.92 5.49
CA THR A 67 2.78 -7.25 6.74
C THR A 67 4.18 -7.74 6.44
N ASP A 68 5.16 -7.34 7.25
CA ASP A 68 6.45 -8.03 7.29
C ASP A 68 6.40 -9.24 8.24
N VAL A 69 7.52 -9.97 8.34
CA VAL A 69 7.66 -11.19 9.17
C VAL A 69 7.37 -11.00 10.67
N SER A 70 7.31 -9.77 11.16
CA SER A 70 6.96 -9.44 12.54
C SER A 70 5.48 -9.16 12.75
N GLY A 71 4.67 -9.20 11.67
CA GLY A 71 3.28 -8.75 11.68
C GLY A 71 3.14 -7.22 11.67
N THR A 72 4.24 -6.47 11.46
CA THR A 72 4.18 -5.01 11.37
C THR A 72 3.57 -4.60 10.04
N ILE A 73 2.57 -3.72 10.07
CA ILE A 73 1.92 -3.20 8.87
C ILE A 73 2.82 -2.14 8.23
N ARG A 74 3.07 -2.32 6.94
CA ARG A 74 3.88 -1.47 6.08
C ARG A 74 3.02 -0.90 4.97
N GLU A 75 3.35 0.32 4.55
CA GLU A 75 2.74 0.98 3.40
C GLU A 75 3.80 1.19 2.32
N LEU A 76 3.49 0.77 1.09
CA LEU A 76 4.10 1.31 -0.12
C LEU A 76 3.15 2.35 -0.72
N TYR A 77 3.65 3.53 -1.03
CA TYR A 77 2.83 4.58 -1.63
C TYR A 77 3.55 5.36 -2.72
N ILE A 78 2.77 5.95 -3.63
CA ILE A 78 3.24 6.86 -4.67
C ILE A 78 2.28 8.04 -4.81
N ASP A 79 2.82 9.25 -4.94
CA ASP A 79 2.03 10.44 -5.25
C ASP A 79 2.03 10.66 -6.76
N THR A 80 0.98 10.17 -7.42
CA THR A 80 0.86 10.23 -8.88
C THR A 80 0.71 11.66 -9.41
N GLY A 81 0.57 12.67 -8.54
CA GLY A 81 0.53 14.08 -8.88
C GLY A 81 1.83 14.84 -8.73
N ARG A 82 2.80 14.27 -8.00
CA ARG A 82 4.01 14.98 -7.57
C ARG A 82 5.28 14.27 -7.98
N ASP A 83 5.31 12.95 -7.90
CA ASP A 83 6.47 12.15 -8.24
C ASP A 83 6.11 10.90 -9.06
N SER A 84 7.15 10.16 -9.43
CA SER A 84 7.04 8.89 -10.14
C SER A 84 7.81 7.80 -9.43
N ARG A 85 7.96 7.95 -8.09
CA ARG A 85 8.75 7.04 -7.27
C ARG A 85 7.86 6.50 -6.15
N TRP A 86 7.98 5.21 -5.93
CA TRP A 86 7.40 4.59 -4.77
C TRP A 86 8.21 4.94 -3.53
N HIS A 87 7.53 4.98 -2.39
CA HIS A 87 8.09 5.21 -1.07
C HIS A 87 7.55 4.12 -0.13
N HIS A 88 8.24 3.90 0.99
CA HIS A 88 7.75 3.01 2.03
C HIS A 88 7.70 3.73 3.39
N HIS A 89 6.81 3.27 4.28
CA HIS A 89 6.89 3.58 5.70
C HIS A 89 6.17 2.54 6.57
N THR A 90 6.44 2.58 7.87
CA THR A 90 5.66 1.85 8.89
C THR A 90 4.32 2.54 9.11
N VAL A 91 3.25 1.76 9.21
CA VAL A 91 1.92 2.26 9.53
C VAL A 91 1.66 2.16 11.03
N GLY A 92 1.40 3.30 11.64
CA GLY A 92 1.19 3.42 13.09
C GLY A 92 2.44 3.08 13.92
N GLU A 93 2.33 3.30 15.22
CA GLU A 93 3.37 2.94 16.19
C GLU A 93 2.75 2.09 17.29
N HIS A 94 3.49 1.10 17.80
CA HIS A 94 3.11 0.27 18.95
C HIS A 94 1.75 -0.45 18.80
N LEU A 95 1.45 -0.95 17.60
CA LEU A 95 0.20 -1.65 17.31
C LEU A 95 0.29 -3.15 17.63
N PRO A 96 -0.83 -3.82 17.96
CA PRO A 96 -0.89 -5.27 17.97
C PRO A 96 -0.46 -5.83 16.60
N PRO A 97 0.48 -6.78 16.54
CA PRO A 97 0.92 -7.38 15.28
C PRO A 97 -0.25 -8.00 14.52
N ALA A 98 -0.31 -7.77 13.22
CA ALA A 98 -1.31 -8.39 12.37
C ALA A 98 -1.02 -9.88 12.19
N HIS A 99 -2.06 -10.70 12.24
CA HIS A 99 -2.01 -12.15 12.12
C HIS A 99 -2.97 -12.70 11.05
N SER A 100 -3.60 -11.81 10.28
CA SER A 100 -4.45 -12.13 9.14
C SER A 100 -3.99 -11.38 7.89
N SER A 101 -4.55 -11.76 6.74
CA SER A 101 -4.56 -10.89 5.57
C SER A 101 -5.16 -9.53 5.92
N LEU A 102 -4.61 -8.48 5.30
CA LEU A 102 -5.08 -7.11 5.47
C LEU A 102 -6.22 -6.82 4.49
N TRP A 103 -7.24 -6.09 4.96
CA TRP A 103 -8.19 -5.44 4.07
C TRP A 103 -8.05 -3.93 4.19
N ALA A 104 -7.98 -3.24 3.05
CA ALA A 104 -7.83 -1.80 3.00
C ALA A 104 -8.96 -1.16 2.20
N MET A 105 -9.41 0.01 2.65
CA MET A 105 -10.33 0.86 1.90
C MET A 105 -9.82 2.30 1.83
N GLY A 106 -10.06 2.95 0.71
CA GLY A 106 -9.94 4.40 0.55
C GLY A 106 -11.31 5.06 0.45
N TYR A 107 -11.42 6.27 0.96
CA TYR A 107 -12.59 7.14 0.82
C TYR A 107 -12.11 8.60 0.71
N ASP A 108 -13.02 9.54 0.40
CA ASP A 108 -12.60 10.94 0.24
C ASP A 108 -12.02 11.49 1.53
N GLY A 109 -10.71 11.77 1.52
CA GLY A 109 -9.99 12.35 2.63
C GLY A 109 -9.52 11.37 3.69
N GLY A 110 -9.40 10.08 3.37
CA GLY A 110 -8.70 9.14 4.23
C GLY A 110 -8.67 7.70 3.75
N LYS A 111 -8.12 6.85 4.60
CA LYS A 111 -7.96 5.40 4.38
C LYS A 111 -8.19 4.65 5.68
N SER A 112 -8.60 3.40 5.56
CA SER A 112 -8.66 2.47 6.69
C SER A 112 -8.07 1.11 6.32
N ILE A 113 -7.44 0.47 7.30
CA ILE A 113 -6.88 -0.88 7.23
C ILE A 113 -7.52 -1.70 8.35
N PHE A 114 -7.95 -2.91 8.02
CA PHE A 114 -8.57 -3.85 8.94
C PHE A 114 -7.76 -5.13 8.97
N TYR A 115 -7.56 -5.66 10.18
CA TYR A 115 -6.81 -6.89 10.42
C TYR A 115 -7.23 -7.53 11.73
N THR A 116 -6.92 -8.81 11.93
CA THR A 116 -7.02 -9.46 13.24
C THR A 116 -5.65 -9.67 13.85
N SER A 117 -5.54 -9.51 15.17
CA SER A 117 -4.32 -9.85 15.92
C SER A 117 -4.49 -11.19 16.67
N LEU A 118 -3.46 -11.58 17.42
CA LEU A 118 -3.48 -12.76 18.29
C LEU A 118 -4.47 -12.62 19.46
N ASP A 119 -4.92 -11.40 19.75
CA ASP A 119 -5.97 -11.13 20.73
C ASP A 119 -7.38 -11.45 20.23
N VAL A 120 -7.49 -11.98 19.00
CA VAL A 120 -8.71 -12.36 18.28
C VAL A 120 -9.71 -11.23 18.02
N HIS A 121 -9.31 -9.96 18.21
CA HIS A 121 -10.12 -8.81 17.84
C HIS A 121 -9.86 -8.38 16.39
N VAL A 122 -10.83 -7.68 15.83
CA VAL A 122 -10.65 -6.95 14.57
C VAL A 122 -10.18 -5.56 14.92
N HIS A 123 -8.98 -5.18 14.49
CA HIS A 123 -8.49 -3.83 14.64
C HIS A 123 -8.72 -3.04 13.37
N GLN A 124 -9.04 -1.75 13.54
CA GLN A 124 -9.04 -0.77 12.48
C GLN A 124 -7.93 0.25 12.73
N LEU A 125 -7.13 0.48 11.70
CA LEU A 125 -6.26 1.64 11.59
C LEU A 125 -6.86 2.61 10.61
N TYR A 126 -6.88 3.88 10.94
CA TYR A 126 -7.43 4.90 10.06
C TYR A 126 -6.60 6.18 10.07
N ILE A 127 -6.62 6.86 8.94
CA ILE A 127 -5.97 8.15 8.72
C ILE A 127 -6.94 9.03 7.95
N PHE A 128 -7.07 10.28 8.38
CA PHE A 128 -7.90 11.27 7.70
C PHE A 128 -7.14 12.58 7.49
N LYS A 129 -7.58 13.39 6.52
CA LYS A 129 -7.10 14.77 6.34
C LYS A 129 -7.19 15.60 7.63
N HIS A 130 -8.22 15.36 8.45
CA HIS A 130 -8.43 16.10 9.71
C HIS A 130 -7.65 15.53 10.91
N THR A 131 -6.94 14.41 10.77
CA THR A 131 -6.06 13.85 11.83
C THR A 131 -4.61 14.31 11.68
N ASP A 132 -4.36 15.41 10.94
CA ASP A 132 -3.02 15.85 10.53
C ASP A 132 -2.20 14.72 9.88
N TYR A 133 -2.89 13.80 9.18
CA TYR A 133 -2.30 12.61 8.58
C TYR A 133 -1.56 11.69 9.58
N LYS A 134 -2.02 11.66 10.84
CA LYS A 134 -1.59 10.66 11.83
C LYS A 134 -2.52 9.46 11.82
N TRP A 135 -1.93 8.28 11.85
CA TRP A 135 -2.65 7.02 12.03
C TRP A 135 -3.23 6.93 13.44
N SER A 136 -4.48 6.51 13.51
CA SER A 136 -5.22 6.23 14.75
C SER A 136 -5.69 4.77 14.73
N HIS A 137 -5.95 4.21 15.92
CA HIS A 137 -6.30 2.81 16.14
C HIS A 137 -7.57 2.69 16.96
N CYS A 138 -8.37 1.67 16.64
CA CYS A 138 -9.46 1.16 17.48
C CYS A 138 -9.66 -0.34 17.26
N ASP A 139 -10.28 -1.01 18.23
CA ASP A 139 -10.69 -2.41 18.27
C ASP A 139 -12.22 -2.59 18.26
#